data_AF-M1EGU9-F1
#
_entry.id   AF-M1EGU9-F1
#
_cell.length_a   1.000
_cell.length_b   1.000
_cell.length_c   1.000
_cell.angle_alpha   90.00
_cell.angle_beta   90.00
_cell.angle_gamma   90.00
#
_symmetry.space_group_name_H-M   'P 1'
#
loop_
_entity.id
_entity.type
_entity.pdbx_description
1 polymer ?
#
loop_
_entity_poly.entity_id
_entity_poly.type
_entity_poly.pdbx_seq_one_letter_code
_entity_poly.pdbx_strand_id
1 'polypeptide(L)'
;VLMYGQPYRVTLELELPESRVNQDLGMFLVTISCYTRGGRIISTSSRSVMLHYRSDLLQMLDTLVFSSLLLFGFAEQKQLLEVELYPEYRENSYVPTTGAIIEIHSKRIQMYGASLRIHAHFTGLRYLLYNFPMTCAFIGVASNFTFLSVIVLFSYMQWVWGSIWPRHRFSLQVNVRKRDGSRKAVQQRISA
;
A
#
# COMPACT_ATOMS: atom_id res chain seq x y z
N VAL A 1 13.15 -2.89 4.41
CA VAL A 1 11.74 -3.36 4.51
C VAL A 1 10.88 -2.22 5.05
N LEU A 2 9.66 -2.04 4.55
CA LEU A 2 8.82 -0.86 4.83
C LEU A 2 7.83 -1.07 6.01
N MET A 3 7.29 -2.29 6.19
CA MET A 3 6.38 -2.65 7.29
C MET A 3 6.48 -4.14 7.63
N TYR A 4 6.39 -4.49 8.92
CA TYR A 4 6.35 -5.88 9.38
C TYR A 4 5.01 -6.55 9.04
N GLY A 5 5.06 -7.84 8.70
CA GLY A 5 3.87 -8.65 8.40
C GLY A 5 3.22 -8.41 7.02
N GLN A 6 3.71 -7.45 6.23
CA GLN A 6 3.27 -7.30 4.84
C GLN A 6 3.99 -8.32 3.94
N PRO A 7 3.28 -9.01 3.03
CA PRO A 7 3.92 -9.88 2.05
C PRO A 7 4.72 -9.07 1.02
N TYR A 8 5.97 -9.48 0.81
CA TYR A 8 6.87 -8.94 -0.19
C TYR A 8 7.18 -10.00 -1.25
N ARG A 9 7.09 -9.60 -2.52
CA ARG A 9 7.58 -10.37 -3.66
C ARG A 9 9.01 -9.91 -3.96
N VAL A 10 9.95 -10.83 -3.92
CA VAL A 10 11.38 -10.55 -4.15
C VAL A 10 11.78 -11.20 -5.47
N THR A 11 12.12 -10.37 -6.45
CA THR A 11 12.57 -10.78 -7.78
C THR A 11 14.01 -10.35 -8.00
N LEU A 12 14.81 -11.21 -8.62
CA LEU A 12 16.18 -10.90 -9.03
C LEU A 12 16.21 -10.75 -10.54
N GLU A 13 16.64 -9.59 -11.01
CA GLU A 13 16.88 -9.32 -12.42
C GLU A 13 18.36 -9.52 -12.71
N LEU A 14 18.68 -10.46 -13.59
CA LEU A 14 20.03 -10.73 -14.06
C LEU A 14 20.17 -10.22 -15.50
N GLU A 15 21.17 -9.38 -15.74
CA GLU A 15 21.50 -8.89 -17.08
C GLU A 15 22.66 -9.71 -17.64
N LEU A 16 22.38 -10.48 -18.68
CA LEU A 16 23.27 -11.49 -19.27
C LEU A 16 23.49 -11.18 -20.76
N PRO A 17 24.74 -11.17 -21.26
CA PRO A 17 24.98 -11.16 -22.70
C PRO A 17 24.58 -12.48 -23.34
N GLU A 18 24.15 -12.44 -24.60
CA GLU A 18 23.91 -13.62 -25.45
C GLU A 18 25.25 -14.20 -25.98
N SER A 19 26.19 -14.52 -25.09
CA SER A 19 27.45 -15.16 -25.46
C SER A 19 27.29 -16.68 -25.61
N ARG A 20 28.13 -17.31 -26.46
CA ARG A 20 28.12 -18.78 -26.63
C ARG A 20 28.31 -19.52 -25.32
N VAL A 21 29.17 -18.99 -24.44
CA VAL A 21 29.43 -19.57 -23.10
C VAL A 21 28.15 -19.58 -22.24
N ASN A 22 27.35 -18.52 -22.31
CA ASN A 22 26.09 -18.42 -21.58
C ASN A 22 24.98 -19.28 -22.20
N GLN A 23 24.94 -19.39 -23.52
CA GLN A 23 23.98 -20.24 -24.24
C GLN A 23 24.23 -21.73 -23.92
N ASP A 24 25.50 -22.16 -23.89
CA ASP A 24 25.90 -23.54 -23.60
C ASP A 24 25.80 -23.90 -22.10
N LEU A 25 25.61 -22.91 -21.23
CA LEU A 25 25.60 -23.10 -19.77
C LEU A 25 24.41 -23.92 -19.28
N GLY A 26 23.30 -23.86 -20.00
CA GLY A 26 22.05 -24.53 -19.63
C GLY A 26 21.42 -23.95 -18.36
N MET A 27 20.86 -24.82 -17.53
CA MET A 27 20.25 -24.43 -16.26
C MET A 27 21.32 -24.13 -15.19
N PHE A 28 21.16 -23.02 -14.48
CA PHE A 28 21.94 -22.70 -13.30
C PHE A 28 21.04 -22.36 -12.12
N LEU A 29 21.57 -22.60 -10.91
CA LEU A 29 20.84 -22.34 -9.68
C LEU A 29 21.19 -20.96 -9.13
N VAL A 30 20.17 -20.21 -8.72
CA VAL A 30 20.30 -18.97 -7.97
C VAL A 30 19.74 -19.20 -6.57
N THR A 31 20.54 -18.93 -5.56
CA THR A 31 20.17 -19.06 -4.15
C THR A 31 20.19 -17.69 -3.49
N ILE A 32 19.17 -17.39 -2.70
CA ILE A 32 19.12 -16.22 -1.83
C ILE A 32 19.08 -16.66 -0.37
N SER A 33 19.88 -16.02 0.46
CA SER A 33 20.01 -16.29 1.89
C SER A 33 19.86 -14.99 2.68
N CYS A 34 18.73 -14.82 3.37
CA CYS A 34 18.46 -13.66 4.21
C CYS A 34 19.14 -13.82 5.57
N TYR A 35 19.86 -12.80 6.02
CA TYR A 35 20.57 -12.82 7.29
C TYR A 35 20.14 -11.70 8.25
N THR A 36 20.23 -11.98 9.54
CA THR A 36 19.96 -11.00 10.62
C THR A 36 21.23 -10.26 11.05
N ARG A 37 21.11 -9.23 11.91
CA ARG A 37 22.24 -8.44 12.42
C ARG A 37 23.36 -9.29 13.05
N GLY A 38 23.04 -10.46 13.58
CA GLY A 38 23.99 -11.42 14.14
C GLY A 38 24.61 -12.41 13.15
N GLY A 39 24.44 -12.21 11.83
CA GLY A 39 25.00 -13.10 10.79
C GLY A 39 24.30 -14.45 10.63
N ARG A 40 23.27 -14.73 11.43
CA ARG A 40 22.47 -15.95 11.31
C ARG A 40 21.55 -15.86 10.10
N ILE A 41 21.59 -16.90 9.27
CA ILE A 41 20.69 -17.07 8.13
C ILE A 41 19.30 -17.46 8.65
N ILE A 42 18.28 -16.69 8.28
CA ILE A 42 16.89 -16.89 8.72
C ILE A 42 16.12 -17.72 7.68
N SER A 43 16.31 -17.40 6.41
CA SER A 43 15.59 -18.02 5.31
C SER A 43 16.48 -18.15 4.08
N THR A 44 16.37 -19.29 3.42
CA THR A 44 17.04 -19.57 2.15
C THR A 44 16.02 -19.99 1.11
N SER A 45 16.19 -19.53 -0.13
CA SER A 45 15.38 -19.98 -1.27
C SER A 45 16.29 -20.17 -2.47
N SER A 46 16.06 -21.26 -3.21
CA SER A 46 16.81 -21.57 -4.42
C SER A 46 15.86 -21.73 -5.60
N ARG A 47 16.27 -21.20 -6.75
CA ARG A 47 15.52 -21.24 -8.01
C ARG A 47 16.45 -21.63 -9.15
N SER A 48 16.03 -22.60 -9.94
CA SER A 48 16.72 -22.96 -11.18
C SER A 48 16.25 -22.04 -12.29
N VAL A 49 17.19 -21.53 -13.08
CA VAL A 49 16.94 -20.56 -14.13
C VAL A 49 17.78 -20.93 -15.35
N MET A 50 17.29 -20.58 -16.53
CA MET A 50 17.94 -20.83 -17.80
C MET A 50 17.81 -19.59 -18.68
N LEU A 51 18.83 -19.31 -19.50
CA LEU A 51 18.67 -18.35 -20.59
C LEU A 51 17.58 -18.85 -21.54
N HIS A 52 16.76 -17.94 -22.06
CA HIS A 52 15.79 -18.33 -23.07
C HIS A 52 16.52 -18.72 -24.35
N TYR A 53 16.41 -19.99 -24.71
CA TYR A 53 17.05 -20.52 -25.90
C TYR A 53 16.44 -19.91 -27.17
N ARG A 54 17.32 -19.52 -28.10
CA ARG A 54 17.00 -19.08 -29.46
C ARG A 54 17.85 -19.90 -30.42
N SER A 55 17.30 -20.27 -31.57
CA SER A 55 18.05 -21.03 -32.58
C SER A 55 19.05 -20.12 -33.32
N ASP A 56 20.14 -20.69 -33.83
CA ASP A 56 21.17 -19.94 -34.58
C ASP A 56 20.59 -19.20 -35.78
N LEU A 57 19.64 -19.83 -36.49
CA LEU A 57 18.95 -19.20 -37.62
C LEU A 57 18.13 -17.98 -37.18
N LEU A 58 17.41 -18.10 -36.05
CA LEU A 58 16.64 -17.00 -35.50
C LEU A 58 17.56 -15.86 -35.06
N GLN A 59 18.69 -16.19 -34.41
CA GLN A 59 19.65 -15.19 -33.96
C GLN A 59 20.31 -14.45 -35.13
N MET A 60 20.62 -15.14 -36.22
CA MET A 60 21.12 -14.51 -37.46
C MET A 60 20.08 -13.58 -38.08
N LEU A 61 18.82 -14.00 -38.16
CA LEU A 61 17.75 -13.18 -38.73
C LEU A 61 17.48 -11.95 -37.85
N ASP A 62 17.44 -12.11 -36.53
CA ASP A 62 17.26 -11.02 -35.56
C ASP A 62 18.40 -9.99 -35.69
N THR A 63 19.64 -10.47 -35.77
CA THR A 63 20.82 -9.62 -35.98
C THR A 63 20.79 -8.90 -37.33
N LEU A 64 20.29 -9.54 -38.39
CA LEU A 64 20.19 -8.94 -39.72
C LEU A 64 19.10 -7.86 -39.77
N VAL A 65 17.92 -8.16 -39.21
CA VAL A 65 16.78 -7.24 -39.14
C VAL A 65 17.10 -6.01 -38.27
N PHE A 66 17.73 -6.21 -37.12
CA PHE A 66 18.12 -5.12 -36.21
C PHE A 66 19.55 -4.60 -36.44
N SER A 67 20.20 -4.97 -37.54
CA SER A 67 21.61 -4.63 -37.83
C SER A 67 21.89 -3.12 -37.76
N SER A 68 21.03 -2.30 -38.35
CA SER A 68 21.16 -0.84 -38.30
C SER A 68 21.10 -0.32 -36.85
N LEU A 69 20.14 -0.80 -36.07
CA LEU A 69 19.93 -0.38 -34.68
C LEU A 69 21.08 -0.80 -33.76
N LEU A 70 21.65 -1.98 -33.99
CA LEU A 70 22.81 -2.50 -33.27
C LEU A 70 24.08 -1.70 -33.62
N LEU A 71 24.31 -1.38 -34.90
CA LEU A 71 25.47 -0.61 -35.34
C LEU A 71 25.47 0.83 -34.82
N PHE A 72 24.30 1.46 -34.75
CA PHE A 72 24.14 2.79 -34.14
C PHE A 72 24.15 2.76 -32.60
N GLY A 73 24.24 1.58 -31.97
CA GLY A 73 24.29 1.42 -30.51
C GLY A 73 22.97 1.72 -29.79
N PHE A 74 21.86 1.82 -30.53
CA PHE A 74 20.52 2.00 -29.94
C PHE A 74 19.98 0.70 -29.35
N ALA A 75 20.43 -0.44 -29.85
CA ALA A 75 20.14 -1.76 -29.32
C ALA A 75 21.43 -2.50 -28.96
N GLU A 76 21.36 -3.36 -27.95
CA GLU A 76 22.46 -4.19 -27.47
C GLU A 76 21.98 -5.64 -27.36
N GLN A 77 22.86 -6.60 -27.66
CA GLN A 77 22.57 -8.04 -27.55
C GLN A 77 22.67 -8.51 -26.10
N LYS A 78 21.66 -8.15 -25.31
CA LYS A 78 21.55 -8.53 -23.90
C LYS A 78 20.18 -9.10 -23.60
N GLN A 79 20.16 -9.99 -22.62
CA GLN A 79 18.98 -10.66 -22.13
C GLN A 79 18.78 -10.34 -20.65
N LEU A 80 17.59 -9.86 -20.32
CA LEU A 80 17.17 -9.65 -18.93
C LEU A 80 16.41 -10.89 -18.46
N LEU A 81 16.88 -11.48 -17.37
CA LEU A 81 16.30 -12.68 -16.77
C LEU A 81 15.72 -12.34 -15.40
N GLU A 82 14.39 -12.36 -15.29
CA GLU A 82 13.69 -12.11 -14.04
C GLU A 82 13.44 -13.43 -13.31
N VAL A 83 13.92 -13.52 -12.07
CA VAL A 83 13.87 -14.71 -11.24
C VAL A 83 13.11 -14.42 -9.96
N GLU A 84 11.96 -15.05 -9.80
CA GLU A 84 11.17 -14.90 -8.59
C GLU A 84 11.67 -15.81 -7.47
N LEU A 85 12.42 -15.22 -6.54
CA LEU A 85 13.07 -15.94 -5.44
C LEU A 85 12.10 -16.20 -4.28
N TYR A 86 11.30 -15.19 -3.93
CA TYR A 86 10.23 -15.30 -2.94
C TYR A 86 8.92 -14.68 -3.46
N PRO A 87 7.84 -15.45 -3.58
CA PRO A 87 6.54 -14.90 -3.97
C PRO A 87 5.85 -14.15 -2.83
N GLU A 88 5.94 -14.67 -1.60
CA GLU A 88 5.27 -14.10 -0.43
C GLU A 88 6.19 -14.10 0.79
N TYR A 89 7.30 -13.36 0.71
CA TYR A 89 8.21 -13.21 1.84
C TYR A 89 7.56 -12.36 2.94
N ARG A 90 7.48 -12.91 4.16
CA ARG A 90 6.95 -12.21 5.33
C ARG A 90 8.05 -11.95 6.34
N GLU A 91 8.29 -10.67 6.62
CA GLU A 91 9.28 -10.24 7.60
C GLU A 91 8.80 -10.57 9.02
N ASN A 92 9.64 -11.24 9.81
CA ASN A 92 9.36 -11.55 11.21
C ASN A 92 9.78 -10.37 12.12
N SER A 93 8.86 -9.88 12.94
CA SER A 93 9.10 -8.75 13.87
C SER A 93 10.20 -9.04 14.91
N TYR A 94 10.34 -10.30 15.32
CA TYR A 94 11.31 -10.69 16.36
C TYR A 94 12.74 -10.85 15.82
N VAL A 95 12.89 -11.09 14.51
CA VAL A 95 14.20 -11.34 13.90
C VAL A 95 14.27 -10.55 12.58
N PRO A 96 14.64 -9.25 12.64
CA PRO A 96 14.68 -8.41 11.45
C PRO A 96 15.81 -8.85 10.51
N THR A 97 15.48 -8.93 9.24
CA THR A 97 16.38 -9.18 8.13
C THR A 97 17.17 -7.91 7.84
N THR A 98 18.49 -8.02 7.91
CA THR A 98 19.41 -6.89 7.69
C THR A 98 19.83 -6.83 6.21
N GLY A 99 20.01 -7.99 5.60
CA GLY A 99 20.35 -8.09 4.19
C GLY A 99 20.12 -9.49 3.66
N ALA A 100 20.44 -9.66 2.38
CA ALA A 100 20.41 -10.94 1.71
C ALA A 100 21.72 -11.17 0.97
N ILE A 101 22.16 -12.43 0.94
CA ILE A 101 23.30 -12.90 0.16
C ILE A 101 22.71 -13.64 -1.03
N ILE A 102 23.16 -13.28 -2.24
CA ILE A 102 22.72 -13.92 -3.48
C ILE A 102 23.91 -14.72 -4.00
N GLU A 103 23.72 -16.01 -4.20
CA GLU A 103 24.71 -16.95 -4.71
C GLU A 103 24.23 -17.52 -6.04
N ILE A 104 25.06 -17.36 -7.07
CA ILE A 104 24.82 -17.96 -8.39
C ILE A 104 25.73 -19.17 -8.50
N HIS A 105 25.15 -20.35 -8.62
CA HIS A 105 25.89 -21.60 -8.67
C HIS A 105 26.34 -21.89 -10.11
N SER A 106 27.23 -21.06 -10.64
CA SER A 106 27.94 -21.34 -11.89
C SER A 106 29.25 -20.56 -11.95
N LYS A 107 30.33 -21.24 -12.34
CA LYS A 107 31.66 -20.61 -12.51
C LYS A 107 31.88 -20.03 -13.91
N ARG A 108 31.04 -20.39 -14.88
CA ARG A 108 31.22 -20.04 -16.30
C ARG A 108 30.29 -18.92 -16.76
N ILE A 109 29.34 -18.52 -15.92
CA ILE A 109 28.33 -17.53 -16.28
C ILE A 109 28.95 -16.14 -16.40
N GLN A 110 28.61 -15.46 -17.48
CA GLN A 110 29.00 -14.08 -17.74
C GLN A 110 27.76 -13.20 -17.56
N MET A 111 27.86 -12.17 -16.74
CA MET A 111 26.75 -11.26 -16.44
C MET A 111 27.28 -9.83 -16.35
N TYR A 112 26.48 -8.87 -16.79
CA TYR A 112 26.82 -7.45 -16.68
C TYR A 112 26.40 -6.87 -15.34
N GLY A 113 25.26 -7.31 -14.83
CA GLY A 113 24.70 -6.80 -13.59
C GLY A 113 23.64 -7.71 -13.00
N ALA A 114 23.36 -7.47 -11.72
CA ALA A 114 22.25 -8.06 -11.01
C ALA A 114 21.54 -6.97 -10.21
N SER A 115 20.22 -6.90 -10.34
CA SER A 115 19.38 -5.97 -9.61
C SER A 115 18.34 -6.74 -8.82
N LEU A 116 18.29 -6.52 -7.50
CA LEU A 116 17.26 -7.11 -6.65
C LEU A 116 16.08 -6.15 -6.56
N ARG A 117 14.91 -6.59 -7.04
CA ARG A 117 13.66 -5.85 -6.95
C ARG A 117 12.77 -6.42 -5.84
N ILE A 118 12.31 -5.52 -4.98
CA ILE A 118 11.43 -5.87 -3.86
C ILE A 118 10.10 -5.17 -4.09
N HIS A 119 9.11 -5.94 -4.51
CA HIS A 119 7.75 -5.46 -4.73
C HIS A 119 6.91 -5.77 -3.50
N ALA A 120 6.28 -4.76 -2.92
CA ALA A 120 5.32 -4.96 -1.84
C ALA A 120 3.97 -5.38 -2.43
N HIS A 121 3.42 -6.52 -2.00
CA HIS A 121 2.02 -6.82 -2.29
C HIS A 121 1.16 -5.98 -1.33
N PHE A 122 0.57 -4.90 -1.86
CA PHE A 122 -0.48 -4.19 -1.16
C PHE A 122 -1.80 -4.92 -1.42
N THR A 123 -2.53 -5.30 -0.38
CA THR A 123 -3.88 -5.87 -0.48
C THR A 123 -4.91 -4.93 0.14
N GLY A 124 -6.17 -5.02 -0.30
CA GLY A 124 -7.29 -4.23 0.22
C GLY A 124 -7.26 -2.75 -0.16
N LEU A 125 -7.65 -1.87 0.76
CA LEU A 125 -7.74 -0.42 0.52
C LEU A 125 -6.39 0.21 0.13
N ARG A 126 -5.28 -0.34 0.64
CA ARG A 126 -3.92 0.15 0.32
C ARG A 126 -3.58 -0.04 -1.16
N TYR A 127 -4.01 -1.15 -1.75
CA TYR A 127 -3.84 -1.41 -3.19
C TYR A 127 -4.55 -0.35 -4.02
N LEU A 128 -5.82 -0.08 -3.69
CA LEU A 128 -6.64 0.91 -4.38
C LEU A 128 -5.99 2.31 -4.28
N LEU A 129 -5.52 2.67 -3.09
CA LEU A 129 -4.89 3.97 -2.83
C LEU A 129 -3.54 4.12 -3.56
N TYR A 130 -2.74 3.05 -3.62
CA TYR A 130 -1.44 3.08 -4.30
C TYR A 130 -1.59 3.14 -5.82
N ASN A 131 -2.50 2.35 -6.39
CA ASN A 131 -2.67 2.28 -7.83
C ASN A 131 -3.53 3.42 -8.40
N PHE A 132 -4.50 3.93 -7.63
CA PHE A 132 -5.43 4.99 -8.07
C PHE A 132 -5.60 6.08 -7.01
N PRO A 133 -4.55 6.88 -6.73
CA PRO A 133 -4.62 7.91 -5.70
C PRO A 133 -5.70 8.97 -6.00
N MET A 134 -5.86 9.33 -7.29
CA MET A 134 -6.81 10.37 -7.71
C MET A 134 -8.27 9.96 -7.54
N THR A 135 -8.64 8.73 -7.88
CA THR A 135 -10.03 8.26 -7.76
C THR A 135 -10.40 8.09 -6.29
N CYS A 136 -9.48 7.56 -5.47
CA CYS A 136 -9.67 7.42 -4.03
C CYS A 136 -9.86 8.79 -3.36
N ALA A 137 -9.04 9.78 -3.74
CA ALA A 137 -9.17 11.15 -3.24
C ALA A 137 -10.53 11.75 -3.59
N PHE A 138 -10.97 11.61 -4.85
CA PHE A 138 -12.27 12.12 -5.27
C PHE A 138 -13.44 11.46 -4.53
N ILE A 139 -13.44 10.13 -4.41
CA ILE A 139 -14.47 9.38 -3.68
C ILE A 139 -14.46 9.79 -2.19
N GLY A 140 -13.28 9.96 -1.59
CA GLY A 140 -13.13 10.42 -0.21
C GLY A 140 -13.71 11.83 0.02
N VAL A 141 -13.38 12.78 -0.87
CA VAL A 141 -13.89 14.15 -0.80
C VAL A 141 -15.40 14.20 -1.05
N ALA A 142 -15.87 13.50 -2.08
CA ALA A 142 -17.29 13.46 -2.41
C ALA A 142 -18.12 12.83 -1.28
N SER A 143 -17.67 11.73 -0.69
CA SER A 143 -18.36 11.09 0.45
C SER A 143 -18.37 11.96 1.70
N ASN A 144 -17.28 12.70 1.97
CA ASN A 144 -17.26 13.66 3.08
C ASN A 144 -18.24 14.82 2.83
N PHE A 145 -18.25 15.37 1.63
CA PHE A 145 -19.14 16.48 1.27
C PHE A 145 -20.62 16.08 1.30
N THR A 146 -20.97 14.87 0.83
CA THR A 146 -22.34 14.36 0.92
C THR A 146 -22.75 14.12 2.36
N PHE A 147 -21.86 13.56 3.20
CA PHE A 147 -22.13 13.35 4.62
C PHE A 147 -22.41 14.67 5.36
N LEU A 148 -21.57 15.70 5.13
CA LEU A 148 -21.78 17.04 5.69
C LEU A 148 -23.09 17.66 5.20
N SER A 149 -23.39 17.52 3.90
CA SER A 149 -24.62 18.03 3.30
C SER A 149 -25.87 17.39 3.90
N VAL A 150 -25.85 16.09 4.18
CA VAL A 150 -26.94 15.36 4.85
C VAL A 150 -27.14 15.87 6.28
N ILE A 151 -26.06 16.05 7.05
CA ILE A 151 -26.14 16.58 8.43
C ILE A 151 -26.76 17.98 8.44
N VAL A 152 -26.33 18.86 7.52
CA VAL A 152 -26.87 20.22 7.41
C VAL A 152 -28.35 20.18 7.03
N LEU A 153 -28.74 19.32 6.10
CA LEU A 153 -30.14 19.16 5.69
C LEU A 153 -31.02 18.68 6.86
N PHE A 154 -30.58 17.66 7.61
CA PHE A 154 -31.30 17.18 8.78
C PHE A 154 -31.39 18.24 9.88
N SER A 155 -30.30 18.97 10.14
CA SER A 155 -30.30 20.09 11.07
C SER A 155 -31.27 21.20 10.66
N TYR A 156 -31.32 21.51 9.36
CA TYR A 156 -32.25 22.49 8.81
C TYR A 156 -33.70 22.01 8.95
N MET A 157 -33.99 20.76 8.62
CA MET A 157 -35.33 20.18 8.78
C MET A 157 -35.78 20.15 10.25
N GLN A 158 -34.89 19.79 11.18
CA GLN A 158 -35.18 19.85 12.61
C GLN A 158 -35.47 21.29 13.07
N TRP A 159 -34.74 22.27 12.55
CA TRP A 159 -34.97 23.68 12.86
C TRP A 159 -36.30 24.20 12.29
N VAL A 160 -36.63 23.86 11.04
CA VAL A 160 -37.91 24.24 10.42
C VAL A 160 -39.09 23.58 11.14
N TRP A 161 -39.00 22.29 11.45
CA TRP A 161 -40.06 21.57 12.18
C TRP A 161 -40.18 22.05 13.64
N GLY A 162 -39.05 22.37 14.28
CA GLY A 162 -38.99 22.99 15.60
C GLY A 162 -39.42 24.47 15.64
N SER A 163 -39.40 25.15 14.49
CA SER A 163 -39.95 26.49 14.31
C SER A 163 -41.46 26.47 14.02
N ILE A 164 -41.98 25.37 13.47
CA ILE A 164 -43.41 25.17 13.16
C ILE A 164 -44.22 24.70 14.38
N TRP A 165 -43.61 24.02 15.34
CA TRP A 165 -44.21 23.90 16.67
C TRP A 165 -43.79 25.12 17.50
N PRO A 166 -44.67 26.09 17.77
CA PRO A 166 -44.36 27.08 18.78
C PRO A 166 -44.13 26.30 20.06
N ARG A 167 -42.91 26.38 20.62
CA ARG A 167 -42.69 26.01 22.02
C ARG A 167 -43.73 26.78 22.80
N HIS A 168 -44.79 26.10 23.24
CA HIS A 168 -45.71 26.63 24.21
C HIS A 168 -44.83 27.05 25.37
N ARG A 169 -44.55 28.35 25.49
CA ARG A 169 -43.92 28.92 26.66
C ARG A 169 -44.90 28.58 27.77
N PHE A 170 -44.64 27.49 28.48
CA PHE A 170 -45.19 27.28 29.80
C PHE A 170 -44.66 28.45 30.62
N SER A 171 -45.46 29.50 30.68
CA SER A 171 -45.31 30.57 31.63
C SER A 171 -45.38 29.93 33.00
N LEU A 172 -44.21 29.79 33.62
CA LEU A 172 -44.13 29.68 35.07
C LEU A 172 -44.73 30.97 35.64
N GLN A 173 -46.06 31.02 35.77
CA GLN A 173 -46.72 31.90 36.73
C GLN A 173 -46.30 31.41 38.11
N VAL A 174 -45.13 31.87 38.54
CA VAL A 174 -44.71 31.81 39.93
C VAL A 174 -45.81 32.52 40.72
N ASN A 175 -46.39 31.76 41.63
CA ASN A 175 -47.53 32.08 42.46
C ASN A 175 -47.17 33.23 43.44
N VAL A 176 -47.14 34.48 42.96
CA VAL A 176 -46.84 35.67 43.80
C VAL A 176 -48.08 36.14 44.60
N ARG A 177 -49.27 35.59 44.34
CA ARG A 177 -50.52 36.09 44.95
C ARG A 177 -50.88 35.50 46.32
N LYS A 178 -49.98 34.76 46.98
CA LYS A 178 -50.23 34.20 48.33
C LYS A 178 -49.38 34.81 49.45
N ARG A 179 -48.75 35.97 49.22
CA ARG A 179 -47.99 36.69 50.27
C ARG A 179 -48.74 37.87 50.91
N ASP A 180 -49.81 38.35 50.30
CA ASP A 180 -50.53 39.54 50.80
C ASP A 180 -51.70 39.24 51.76
N GLY A 181 -52.18 37.99 51.80
CA GLY A 181 -53.23 37.58 52.75
C GLY A 181 -52.74 37.38 54.19
N SER A 182 -51.44 37.09 54.37
CA SER A 182 -50.88 36.81 55.69
C SER A 182 -50.50 38.08 56.47
N ARG A 183 -50.20 39.20 55.79
CA ARG A 183 -49.93 40.48 56.46
C ARG A 183 -51.21 41.16 57.00
N LYS A 184 -52.37 40.98 56.36
CA LYS A 184 -53.64 41.52 56.89
C LYS A 184 -54.15 40.76 58.12
N ALA A 185 -53.92 39.46 58.23
CA ALA A 185 -54.34 38.67 59.38
C ALA A 185 -53.50 38.92 60.65
N VAL A 186 -52.25 39.35 60.52
CA VAL A 186 -51.39 39.69 61.67
C VAL A 186 -51.68 41.09 62.19
N GLN A 187 -52.00 42.06 61.33
CA GLN A 187 -52.33 43.42 61.77
C GLN A 187 -53.65 43.48 62.58
N GLN A 188 -54.59 42.58 62.32
CA GLN A 188 -55.92 42.57 62.96
C GLN A 188 -55.94 41.89 64.34
N ARG A 189 -54.84 41.26 64.78
CA ARG A 189 -54.70 40.65 66.11
C ARG A 189 -53.91 41.48 67.11
N ILE A 190 -53.36 42.63 66.71
CA ILE A 190 -52.54 43.50 67.58
C ILE A 190 -53.33 44.73 68.06
N SER A 191 -54.54 44.95 67.56
CA SER A 191 -55.50 45.93 68.05
C SER A 191 -56.74 45.23 68.64
N ALA A 192 -56.53 44.59 69.79
CA ALA A 192 -57.56 44.19 70.74
C ALA A 192 -57.13 44.68 72.13
#